data_AF-A0A2E4JD40-F1
#
_entry.id   AF-A0A2E4JD40-F1
#
_cell.length_a   1.000
_cell.length_b   1.000
_cell.length_c   1.000
_cell.angle_alpha   90.00
_cell.angle_beta   90.00
_cell.angle_gamma   90.00
#
_symmetry.space_group_name_H-M   'P 1'
#
loop_
_entity.id
_entity.type
_entity.pdbx_description
1 polymer ?
#
loop_
_entity_poly.entity_id
_entity_poly.type
_entity_poly.pdbx_seq_one_letter_code
_entity_poly.pdbx_strand_id
1 'polypeptide(L)'
;NDFHPYIYKTTDYGSSWIPINSNIPASVFSSVHVVREDPVRPGLLYAGTENGVYVSFDDGSRWLPLQTNLPHAPVHWLTIQPHFNDLVVGTYGRGFWILDDITPLQKINSEVLDMTVHLFEPRPTYRFRTRESTMNQPEDSGAGTNPSYGAGLHYYLPNGLGDDENLHITILDADGKVVRSLSGLPSAAGINRVHWDLRYDRTDEPQLRMPAFEHSHVRADSDRGLRPVGDGSRVAILAPPGLYTVRLTLGDTELIQSLTVLKDPHSAGSEEDIAAQMALLVDLREILNDAVLLINEIESVREQIADISRRMREQPENDLIIDAVRSLDEQLLAIEMKLSDQRLSGGSARQDSIRWPRQLLAKLSSLAGYVGQTDFPPTTQQLEVLENYKELLDTYKLQMDGVRNGTLVEFNQALVEQGLVGVVPLP
;
A
#
# COMPACT_ATOMS: atom_id res chain seq x y z
N ASN A 1 -2.66 33.72 41.16
CA ASN A 1 -3.29 33.16 39.94
C ASN A 1 -3.93 31.84 40.29
N ASP A 2 -5.14 31.62 39.82
CA ASP A 2 -5.87 30.37 39.95
C ASP A 2 -5.82 29.65 38.59
N PHE A 3 -5.25 28.45 38.57
CA PHE A 3 -5.07 27.62 37.37
C PHE A 3 -5.91 26.33 37.44
N HIS A 4 -6.90 26.28 38.34
CA HIS A 4 -7.77 25.12 38.43
C HIS A 4 -8.55 24.90 37.12
N PRO A 5 -8.72 23.65 36.68
CA PRO A 5 -9.41 23.30 35.44
C PRO A 5 -10.92 23.43 35.62
N TYR A 6 -11.46 24.63 35.81
CA TYR A 6 -12.90 24.78 36.06
C TYR A 6 -13.72 24.43 34.80
N ILE A 7 -14.62 23.47 34.95
CA ILE A 7 -15.66 23.14 33.96
C ILE A 7 -16.95 22.94 34.74
N TYR A 8 -18.03 23.59 34.31
CA TYR A 8 -19.34 23.47 34.94
C TYR A 8 -20.39 23.09 33.90
N LYS A 9 -21.35 22.27 34.32
CA LYS A 9 -22.51 21.86 33.52
C LYS A 9 -23.80 22.37 34.16
N THR A 10 -24.76 22.76 33.32
CA THR A 10 -26.15 23.02 33.68
C THR A 10 -27.09 22.23 32.77
N THR A 11 -28.21 21.77 33.30
CA THR A 11 -29.31 21.13 32.54
C THR A 11 -30.64 21.84 32.76
N ASP A 12 -30.63 22.99 33.44
CA ASP A 12 -31.81 23.71 33.91
C ASP A 12 -31.78 25.19 33.49
N TYR A 13 -31.25 25.42 32.29
CA TYR A 13 -31.09 26.75 31.69
C TYR A 13 -30.28 27.73 32.56
N GLY A 14 -29.32 27.21 33.34
CA GLY A 14 -28.39 28.00 34.15
C GLY A 14 -28.88 28.31 35.57
N SER A 15 -29.96 27.68 36.03
CA SER A 15 -30.48 27.84 37.40
C SER A 15 -29.54 27.21 38.43
N SER A 16 -28.89 26.10 38.09
CA SER A 16 -27.85 25.45 38.87
C SER A 16 -26.68 24.97 38.00
N TRP A 17 -25.51 24.90 38.61
CA TRP A 17 -24.26 24.51 37.96
C TRP A 17 -23.54 23.48 38.80
N ILE A 18 -23.15 22.37 38.18
CA ILE A 18 -22.36 21.30 38.81
C ILE A 18 -20.95 21.28 38.20
N PRO A 19 -19.89 21.16 39.01
CA PRO A 19 -18.54 21.00 38.48
C PRO A 19 -18.40 19.63 37.82
N ILE A 20 -17.77 19.59 36.65
CA ILE A 20 -17.54 18.39 35.84
C ILE A 20 -16.08 18.32 35.38
N ASN A 21 -15.13 18.60 36.27
CA ASN A 21 -13.70 18.68 35.97
C ASN A 21 -12.86 17.58 36.64
N SER A 22 -13.51 16.48 37.02
CA SER A 22 -12.87 15.33 37.65
C SER A 22 -11.73 14.76 36.79
N ASN A 23 -10.64 14.32 37.44
CA ASN A 23 -9.49 13.67 36.80
C ASN A 23 -8.66 14.53 35.84
N ILE A 24 -9.00 15.80 35.59
CA ILE A 24 -8.04 16.75 35.02
C ILE A 24 -7.07 17.15 36.15
N PRO A 25 -5.75 16.92 36.00
CA PRO A 25 -4.79 17.24 37.06
C PRO A 25 -4.84 18.72 37.41
N ALA A 26 -4.72 19.09 38.69
CA ALA A 26 -4.57 20.49 39.09
C ALA A 26 -3.09 20.91 38.97
N SER A 27 -2.79 21.83 38.07
CA SER A 27 -1.43 22.34 37.83
C SER A 27 -1.51 23.75 37.24
N VAL A 28 -0.36 24.43 37.13
CA VAL A 28 -0.26 25.72 36.44
C VAL A 28 -0.60 25.64 34.94
N PHE A 29 -0.70 24.43 34.38
CA PHE A 29 -1.05 24.18 32.98
C PHE A 29 -2.45 23.56 32.80
N SER A 30 -3.33 23.71 33.79
CA SER A 30 -4.63 23.04 33.77
C SER A 30 -5.80 23.97 33.47
N SER A 31 -5.57 25.28 33.33
CA SER A 31 -6.62 26.22 32.95
C SER A 31 -7.32 25.77 31.67
N VAL A 32 -8.65 25.68 31.72
CA VAL A 32 -9.48 25.29 30.59
C VAL A 32 -9.86 26.54 29.81
N HIS A 33 -9.65 26.51 28.50
CA HIS A 33 -9.97 27.63 27.59
C HIS A 33 -11.24 27.38 26.78
N VAL A 34 -11.52 26.11 26.46
CA VAL A 34 -12.62 25.75 25.58
C VAL A 34 -13.16 24.37 25.96
N VAL A 35 -14.48 24.23 25.92
CA VAL A 35 -15.18 22.95 25.99
C VAL A 35 -16.16 22.86 24.82
N ARG A 36 -16.25 21.68 24.21
CA ARG A 36 -17.18 21.37 23.12
C ARG A 36 -17.81 20.02 23.36
N GLU A 37 -19.13 19.95 23.21
CA GLU A 37 -19.84 18.68 23.11
C GLU A 37 -19.79 18.20 21.65
N ASP A 38 -19.68 16.89 21.48
CA ASP A 38 -19.75 16.23 20.19
C ASP A 38 -21.17 16.37 19.59
N PRO A 39 -21.31 16.74 18.30
CA PRO A 39 -22.62 16.95 17.70
C PRO A 39 -23.40 15.66 17.43
N VAL A 40 -22.75 14.49 17.47
CA VAL A 40 -23.34 13.18 17.14
C VAL A 40 -23.60 12.36 18.41
N ARG A 41 -22.71 12.43 19.40
CA ARG A 41 -22.85 11.68 20.66
C ARG A 41 -23.04 12.62 21.86
N PRO A 42 -24.28 12.72 22.39
CA PRO A 42 -24.54 13.43 23.65
C PRO A 42 -23.64 12.93 24.78
N GLY A 43 -23.09 13.84 25.56
CA GLY A 43 -22.19 13.53 26.68
C GLY A 43 -20.75 13.14 26.28
N LEU A 44 -20.41 13.06 24.99
CA LEU A 44 -19.02 13.05 24.53
C LEU A 44 -18.51 14.49 24.49
N LEU A 45 -17.56 14.82 25.37
CA LEU A 45 -17.05 16.16 25.55
C LEU A 45 -15.56 16.24 25.24
N TYR A 46 -15.12 17.35 24.67
CA TYR A 46 -13.72 17.69 24.45
C TYR A 46 -13.38 18.99 25.19
N ALA A 47 -12.25 19.02 25.87
CA ALA A 47 -11.76 20.20 26.59
C ALA A 47 -10.33 20.55 26.17
N GLY A 48 -10.13 21.82 25.81
CA GLY A 48 -8.81 22.40 25.55
C GLY A 48 -8.29 23.12 26.79
N THR A 49 -7.07 22.77 27.20
CA THR A 49 -6.39 23.33 28.39
C THR A 49 -5.11 24.06 28.00
N GLU A 50 -4.44 24.67 28.96
CA GLU A 50 -3.11 25.28 28.79
C GLU A 50 -2.03 24.28 28.31
N ASN A 51 -2.26 22.96 28.46
CA ASN A 51 -1.25 21.94 28.11
C ASN A 51 -1.68 20.94 27.03
N GLY A 52 -2.93 20.94 26.60
CA GLY A 52 -3.43 19.85 25.77
C GLY A 52 -4.94 19.68 25.70
N VAL A 53 -5.36 18.58 25.10
CA VAL A 53 -6.78 18.21 24.92
C VAL A 53 -7.14 17.05 25.84
N TYR A 54 -8.35 17.11 26.41
CA TYR A 54 -8.98 16.02 27.15
C TYR A 54 -10.29 15.63 26.48
N VAL A 55 -10.67 14.37 26.62
CA VAL A 55 -11.95 13.81 26.18
C VAL A 55 -12.67 13.16 27.35
N SER A 56 -13.99 13.31 27.41
CA SER A 56 -14.87 12.64 28.36
C SER A 56 -15.95 11.89 27.60
N PHE A 57 -16.16 10.62 27.91
CA PHE A 57 -17.20 9.78 27.29
C PHE A 57 -18.49 9.67 28.12
N ASP A 58 -18.52 10.33 29.28
CA ASP A 58 -19.52 10.18 30.34
C ASP A 58 -19.94 11.54 30.93
N ASP A 59 -20.14 12.52 30.04
CA ASP A 59 -20.76 13.80 30.39
C ASP A 59 -19.96 14.65 31.41
N GLY A 60 -18.64 14.48 31.39
CA GLY A 60 -17.68 15.22 32.19
C GLY A 60 -17.43 14.60 33.57
N SER A 61 -17.98 13.42 33.84
CA SER A 61 -17.73 12.71 35.10
C SER A 61 -16.29 12.21 35.21
N ARG A 62 -15.66 11.89 34.06
CA ARG A 62 -14.26 11.51 33.96
C ARG A 62 -13.63 12.03 32.66
N TRP A 63 -12.50 12.72 32.81
CA TRP A 63 -11.68 13.17 31.68
C TRP A 63 -10.44 12.30 31.49
N LEU A 64 -10.14 12.01 30.23
CA LEU A 64 -8.95 11.29 29.77
C LEU A 64 -8.12 12.20 28.86
N PRO A 65 -6.77 12.16 28.92
CA PRO A 65 -5.95 12.92 27.99
C PRO A 65 -6.13 12.39 26.55
N LEU A 66 -6.32 13.31 25.60
CA LEU A 66 -6.34 13.05 24.15
C LEU A 66 -5.11 13.70 23.53
N GLN A 67 -3.94 13.20 23.90
CA GLN A 67 -2.63 13.82 23.64
C GLN A 67 -1.73 12.89 22.82
N THR A 68 -2.18 12.46 21.64
CA THR A 68 -1.50 11.49 20.78
C THR A 68 -0.13 12.00 20.29
N ASN A 69 -0.06 12.60 19.11
CA ASN A 69 1.12 13.29 18.59
C ASN A 69 0.99 14.82 18.72
N LEU A 70 -0.11 15.31 19.29
CA LEU A 70 -0.30 16.73 19.59
C LEU A 70 0.78 17.16 20.60
N PRO A 71 1.62 18.15 20.28
CA PRO A 71 2.56 18.69 21.26
C PRO A 71 1.83 19.43 22.38
N HIS A 72 2.43 19.41 23.56
CA HIS A 72 1.98 20.23 24.68
C HIS A 72 1.99 21.73 24.31
N ALA A 73 0.80 22.32 24.31
CA ALA A 73 0.55 23.73 24.03
C ALA A 73 -0.84 24.15 24.54
N PRO A 74 -1.07 25.44 24.78
CA PRO A 74 -2.40 25.94 25.09
C PRO A 74 -3.35 25.71 23.94
N VAL A 75 -4.52 25.15 24.22
CA VAL A 75 -5.57 24.88 23.24
C VAL A 75 -6.70 25.88 23.46
N HIS A 76 -6.80 26.88 22.61
CA HIS A 76 -7.82 27.94 22.73
C HIS A 76 -9.10 27.65 21.94
N TRP A 77 -9.05 26.73 20.97
CA TRP A 77 -10.22 26.42 20.15
C TRP A 77 -10.33 24.94 19.81
N LEU A 78 -11.56 24.46 19.80
CA LEU A 78 -11.95 23.14 19.34
C LEU A 78 -13.20 23.28 18.46
N THR A 79 -13.25 22.55 17.36
CA THR A 79 -14.47 22.40 16.55
C THR A 79 -14.51 21.03 15.89
N ILE A 80 -15.70 20.45 15.79
CA ILE A 80 -15.93 19.23 15.01
C ILE A 80 -16.33 19.68 13.60
N GLN A 81 -15.57 19.27 12.59
CA GLN A 81 -15.85 19.56 11.19
C GLN A 81 -16.90 18.54 10.71
N PRO A 82 -18.09 18.97 10.28
CA PRO A 82 -19.23 18.07 10.10
C PRO A 82 -19.18 17.21 8.82
N HIS A 83 -18.37 17.57 7.83
CA HIS A 83 -18.32 16.87 6.55
C HIS A 83 -17.44 15.62 6.60
N PHE A 84 -16.27 15.73 7.21
CA PHE A 84 -15.32 14.63 7.37
C PHE A 84 -15.36 13.99 8.75
N ASN A 85 -16.09 14.60 9.70
CA ASN A 85 -16.13 14.18 11.09
C ASN A 85 -14.73 14.23 11.73
N ASP A 86 -14.04 15.36 11.57
CA ASP A 86 -12.69 15.57 12.12
C ASP A 86 -12.73 16.53 13.30
N LEU A 87 -11.88 16.31 14.32
CA LEU A 87 -11.70 17.26 15.40
C LEU A 87 -10.54 18.22 15.06
N VAL A 88 -10.88 19.49 14.88
CA VAL A 88 -9.92 20.56 14.60
C VAL A 88 -9.55 21.28 15.89
N VAL A 89 -8.24 21.37 16.15
CA VAL A 89 -7.64 21.89 17.38
C VAL A 89 -6.83 23.14 17.06
N GLY A 90 -7.23 24.29 17.61
CA GLY A 90 -6.50 25.55 17.50
C GLY A 90 -5.59 25.75 18.71
N THR A 91 -4.28 25.74 18.49
CA THR A 91 -3.28 25.91 19.55
C THR A 91 -2.71 27.33 19.59
N TYR A 92 -2.19 27.73 20.75
CA TYR A 92 -1.35 28.91 20.87
C TYR A 92 0.10 28.57 20.50
N GLY A 93 0.60 29.15 19.40
CA GLY A 93 2.01 29.05 19.02
C GLY A 93 2.45 27.77 18.29
N ARG A 94 1.54 26.81 18.01
CA ARG A 94 1.84 25.57 17.27
C ARG A 94 0.86 25.25 16.13
N GLY A 95 0.18 26.27 15.60
CA GLY A 95 -0.74 26.14 14.48
C GLY A 95 -2.05 25.43 14.82
N PHE A 96 -2.73 24.91 13.80
CA PHE A 96 -3.90 24.07 13.97
C PHE A 96 -3.55 22.60 13.70
N TRP A 97 -4.21 21.70 14.43
CA TRP A 97 -4.05 20.26 14.33
C TRP A 97 -5.40 19.63 14.00
N ILE A 98 -5.39 18.53 13.26
CA ILE A 98 -6.61 17.82 12.87
C ILE A 98 -6.45 16.37 13.34
N LEU A 99 -7.38 15.91 14.17
CA LEU A 99 -7.57 14.50 14.42
C LEU A 99 -8.62 14.00 13.42
N ASP A 100 -8.14 13.40 12.35
CA ASP A 100 -8.99 12.87 11.29
C ASP A 100 -9.93 11.79 11.83
N ASP A 101 -11.17 11.78 11.37
CA ASP A 101 -12.20 10.78 11.61
C ASP A 101 -12.38 10.37 13.08
N ILE A 102 -13.15 11.14 13.84
CA ILE A 102 -13.45 10.86 15.26
C ILE A 102 -14.53 9.78 15.46
N THR A 103 -14.96 9.09 14.39
CA THR A 103 -15.96 8.01 14.47
C THR A 103 -15.64 6.96 15.54
N PRO A 104 -14.38 6.49 15.70
CA PRO A 104 -14.06 5.56 16.79
C PRO A 104 -14.33 6.13 18.19
N LEU A 105 -14.09 7.42 18.44
CA LEU A 105 -14.41 8.06 19.73
C LEU A 105 -15.91 8.17 19.94
N GLN A 106 -16.67 8.45 18.88
CA GLN A 106 -18.12 8.49 18.95
C GLN A 106 -18.72 7.11 19.19
N LYS A 107 -18.18 6.04 18.59
CA LYS A 107 -18.74 4.69 18.63
C LYS A 107 -18.26 3.83 19.79
N ILE A 108 -17.11 4.13 20.41
CA ILE A 108 -16.58 3.32 21.51
C ILE A 108 -17.48 3.39 22.76
N ASN A 109 -17.91 2.24 23.26
CA ASN A 109 -18.76 2.10 24.43
C ASN A 109 -18.38 0.84 25.21
N SER A 110 -19.08 0.53 26.31
CA SER A 110 -18.79 -0.67 27.11
C SER A 110 -18.89 -1.97 26.30
N GLU A 111 -19.86 -2.07 25.39
CA GLU A 111 -20.02 -3.25 24.54
C GLU A 111 -18.80 -3.48 23.64
N VAL A 112 -18.29 -2.41 23.01
CA VAL A 112 -17.09 -2.47 22.17
C VAL A 112 -15.85 -2.83 23.00
N LEU A 113 -15.73 -2.29 24.22
CA LEU A 113 -14.60 -2.58 25.11
C LEU A 113 -14.59 -4.02 25.62
N ASP A 114 -15.75 -4.68 25.67
CA ASP A 114 -15.88 -6.09 26.05
C ASP A 114 -15.67 -7.06 24.87
N MET A 115 -15.54 -6.56 23.63
CA MET A 115 -15.27 -7.38 22.45
C MET A 115 -13.79 -7.78 22.35
N THR A 116 -13.54 -8.95 21.78
CA THR A 116 -12.18 -9.44 21.46
C THR A 116 -11.53 -8.66 20.32
N VAL A 117 -12.34 -8.13 19.41
CA VAL A 117 -11.96 -7.24 18.32
C VAL A 117 -13.21 -6.51 17.85
N HIS A 118 -13.05 -5.27 17.39
CA HIS A 118 -14.16 -4.53 16.77
C HIS A 118 -13.67 -3.74 15.57
N LEU A 119 -14.34 -3.90 14.42
CA LEU A 119 -14.08 -3.10 13.21
C LEU A 119 -15.12 -1.98 13.14
N PHE A 120 -14.64 -0.73 13.24
CA PHE A 120 -15.50 0.44 13.12
C PHE A 120 -15.92 0.64 11.67
N GLU A 121 -17.14 1.15 11.47
CA GLU A 121 -17.65 1.54 10.16
C GLU A 121 -16.73 2.62 9.54
N PRO A 122 -16.11 2.34 8.37
CA PRO A 122 -15.24 3.31 7.74
C PRO A 122 -16.07 4.39 7.02
N ARG A 123 -15.65 5.64 7.12
CA ARG A 123 -16.30 6.74 6.40
C ARG A 123 -16.16 6.60 4.87
N PRO A 124 -17.09 7.14 4.07
CA PRO A 124 -16.88 7.28 2.63
C PRO A 124 -15.59 8.04 2.32
N THR A 125 -14.85 7.58 1.32
CA THR A 125 -13.52 8.12 0.98
C THR A 125 -13.45 8.54 -0.48
N TYR A 126 -12.77 9.64 -0.77
CA TYR A 126 -12.56 10.11 -2.14
C TYR A 126 -11.27 9.54 -2.73
N ARG A 127 -11.34 8.98 -3.93
CA ARG A 127 -10.15 8.60 -4.72
C ARG A 127 -9.53 9.81 -5.41
N PHE A 128 -9.02 10.76 -4.64
CA PHE A 128 -8.44 11.99 -5.17
C PHE A 128 -7.31 11.72 -6.17
N ARG A 129 -7.25 12.51 -7.24
CA ARG A 129 -6.12 12.52 -8.17
C ARG A 129 -5.05 13.48 -7.68
N THR A 130 -3.80 13.06 -7.80
CA THR A 130 -2.67 13.94 -7.50
C THR A 130 -2.69 15.10 -8.47
N ARG A 131 -2.78 16.32 -7.92
CA ARG A 131 -2.61 17.55 -8.68
C ARG A 131 -1.20 18.04 -8.48
N GLU A 132 -0.57 18.45 -9.58
CA GLU A 132 0.73 19.10 -9.51
C GLU A 132 0.61 20.35 -8.64
N SER A 133 1.51 20.48 -7.66
CA SER A 133 1.57 21.68 -6.82
C SER A 133 1.97 22.86 -7.69
N THR A 134 1.45 24.05 -7.37
CA THR A 134 2.10 25.28 -7.83
C THR A 134 3.54 25.27 -7.35
N MET A 135 4.46 25.79 -8.17
CA MET A 135 5.87 25.91 -7.79
C MET A 135 5.97 26.74 -6.51
N ASN A 136 6.36 26.11 -5.41
CA ASN A 136 6.51 26.72 -4.10
C ASN A 136 7.97 26.61 -3.67
N GLN A 137 8.40 27.44 -2.70
CA GLN A 137 9.74 27.28 -2.12
C GLN A 137 9.84 25.89 -1.47
N PRO A 138 10.92 25.14 -1.74
CA PRO A 138 11.19 23.90 -1.00
C PRO A 138 11.24 24.19 0.50
N GLU A 139 10.70 23.28 1.31
CA GLU A 139 10.77 23.34 2.78
C GLU A 139 10.14 24.59 3.42
N ASP A 140 9.09 25.15 2.80
CA ASP A 140 8.30 26.20 3.42
C ASP A 140 7.72 25.72 4.77
N SER A 141 8.14 26.36 5.87
CA SER A 141 7.71 26.04 7.22
C SER A 141 6.21 26.31 7.46
N GLY A 142 5.55 27.05 6.56
CA GLY A 142 4.10 27.25 6.55
C GLY A 142 3.32 26.18 5.78
N ALA A 143 3.99 25.25 5.08
CA ALA A 143 3.31 24.22 4.30
C ALA A 143 2.63 23.19 5.23
N GLY A 144 1.31 23.07 5.10
CA GLY A 144 0.54 22.03 5.77
C GLY A 144 0.85 20.64 5.21
N THR A 145 0.66 19.62 6.04
CA THR A 145 0.73 18.22 5.61
C THR A 145 -0.68 17.71 5.34
N ASN A 146 -0.91 17.14 4.16
CA ASN A 146 -2.18 16.47 3.86
C ASN A 146 -2.35 15.21 4.72
N PRO A 147 -3.59 14.78 5.02
CA PRO A 147 -3.81 13.50 5.68
C PRO A 147 -3.25 12.35 4.83
N SER A 148 -3.06 11.19 5.47
CA SER A 148 -2.66 9.97 4.75
C SER A 148 -3.68 9.66 3.65
N TYR A 149 -3.18 9.43 2.43
CA TYR A 149 -4.05 9.19 1.28
C TYR A 149 -4.81 7.88 1.41
N GLY A 150 -6.12 7.92 1.20
CA GLY A 150 -6.98 6.76 1.01
C GLY A 150 -8.04 6.56 2.10
N ALA A 151 -8.48 5.32 2.30
CA ALA A 151 -9.50 4.98 3.30
C ALA A 151 -8.87 4.79 4.68
N GLY A 152 -9.29 5.58 5.66
CA GLY A 152 -9.00 5.32 7.07
C GLY A 152 -9.80 4.12 7.56
N LEU A 153 -9.10 3.08 8.03
CA LEU A 153 -9.69 1.88 8.60
C LEU A 153 -9.32 1.83 10.07
N HIS A 154 -10.34 1.65 10.91
CA HIS A 154 -10.20 1.76 12.36
C HIS A 154 -10.73 0.50 13.02
N TYR A 155 -9.98 -0.03 13.98
CA TYR A 155 -10.40 -1.18 14.77
C TYR A 155 -9.94 -1.07 16.20
N TYR A 156 -10.67 -1.69 17.11
CA TYR A 156 -10.33 -1.79 18.53
C TYR A 156 -9.76 -3.18 18.83
N LEU A 157 -8.72 -3.21 19.66
CA LEU A 157 -8.15 -4.40 20.25
C LEU A 157 -8.12 -4.28 21.78
N PRO A 158 -8.48 -5.34 22.54
CA PRO A 158 -8.33 -5.35 23.99
C PRO A 158 -6.86 -5.45 24.40
N ASN A 159 -6.60 -5.31 25.70
CA ASN A 159 -5.27 -5.58 26.25
C ASN A 159 -4.94 -7.08 26.15
N GLY A 160 -3.71 -7.41 25.75
CA GLY A 160 -3.17 -8.77 25.86
C GLY A 160 -3.46 -9.70 24.68
N LEU A 161 -3.59 -9.18 23.45
CA LEU A 161 -3.44 -10.02 22.25
C LEU A 161 -2.08 -10.72 22.29
N GLY A 162 -2.04 -12.01 22.00
CA GLY A 162 -0.79 -12.75 21.82
C GLY A 162 -0.06 -12.29 20.55
N ASP A 163 1.27 -12.43 20.52
CA ASP A 163 2.10 -12.05 19.36
C ASP A 163 1.84 -12.90 18.09
N ASP A 164 1.04 -13.96 18.20
CA ASP A 164 0.85 -15.02 17.17
C ASP A 164 -0.55 -15.04 16.54
N GLU A 165 -1.37 -14.00 16.78
CA GLU A 165 -2.70 -13.93 16.18
C GLU A 165 -2.64 -13.35 14.76
N ASN A 166 -3.21 -14.09 13.80
CA ASN A 166 -3.26 -13.71 12.39
C ASN A 166 -4.21 -12.52 12.16
N LEU A 167 -3.72 -11.30 12.44
CA LEU A 167 -4.41 -10.04 12.24
C LEU A 167 -4.15 -9.49 10.84
N HIS A 168 -5.18 -9.45 10.01
CA HIS A 168 -5.10 -8.84 8.68
C HIS A 168 -6.44 -8.22 8.25
N ILE A 169 -6.36 -7.33 7.27
CA ILE A 169 -7.54 -6.76 6.62
C ILE A 169 -7.51 -7.15 5.15
N THR A 170 -8.63 -7.68 4.66
CA THR A 170 -8.85 -7.93 3.24
C THR A 170 -9.92 -6.98 2.72
N ILE A 171 -9.61 -6.31 1.61
CA ILE A 171 -10.55 -5.46 0.88
C ILE A 171 -11.09 -6.25 -0.30
N LEU A 172 -12.41 -6.32 -0.43
CA LEU A 172 -13.09 -6.97 -1.54
C LEU A 172 -13.90 -5.94 -2.34
N ASP A 173 -13.98 -6.15 -3.66
CA ASP A 173 -14.88 -5.37 -4.51
C ASP A 173 -16.34 -5.85 -4.40
N ALA A 174 -17.23 -5.25 -5.19
CA ALA A 174 -18.65 -5.57 -5.21
C ALA A 174 -18.95 -7.02 -5.63
N ASP A 175 -18.05 -7.67 -6.38
CA ASP A 175 -18.17 -9.06 -6.81
C ASP A 175 -17.56 -10.04 -5.79
N GLY A 176 -17.00 -9.53 -4.70
CA GLY A 176 -16.33 -10.32 -3.67
C GLY A 176 -14.92 -10.77 -4.06
N LYS A 177 -14.32 -10.20 -5.11
CA LYS A 177 -12.92 -10.46 -5.47
C LYS A 177 -12.00 -9.63 -4.58
N VAL A 178 -10.89 -10.25 -4.17
CA VAL A 178 -9.87 -9.57 -3.36
C VAL A 178 -9.18 -8.48 -4.18
N VAL A 179 -9.24 -7.26 -3.64
CA VAL A 179 -8.62 -6.06 -4.20
C VAL A 179 -7.25 -5.84 -3.57
N ARG A 180 -7.18 -5.93 -2.25
CA ARG A 180 -5.99 -5.65 -1.46
C ARG A 180 -6.00 -6.45 -0.17
N SER A 181 -4.84 -6.96 0.23
CA SER A 181 -4.61 -7.50 1.57
C SER A 181 -3.61 -6.64 2.33
N LEU A 182 -3.95 -6.28 3.58
CA LEU A 182 -3.11 -5.52 4.49
C LEU A 182 -2.72 -6.43 5.66
N SER A 183 -1.43 -6.72 5.76
CA SER A 183 -0.81 -7.51 6.83
C SER A 183 0.18 -6.65 7.64
N GLY A 184 0.67 -7.18 8.77
CA GLY A 184 1.57 -6.42 9.65
C GLY A 184 0.89 -5.21 10.28
N LEU A 185 -0.39 -5.37 10.63
CA LEU A 185 -1.20 -4.29 11.20
C LEU A 185 -0.77 -3.98 12.64
N PRO A 186 -0.93 -2.73 13.12
CA PRO A 186 -0.71 -2.39 14.52
C PRO A 186 -1.54 -3.25 15.48
N SER A 187 -0.87 -3.92 16.42
CA SER A 187 -1.50 -4.80 17.43
C SER A 187 -1.57 -4.16 18.82
N ALA A 188 -1.45 -2.83 18.92
CA ALA A 188 -1.49 -2.15 20.21
C ALA A 188 -2.90 -2.20 20.81
N ALA A 189 -2.99 -2.28 22.13
CA ALA A 189 -4.29 -2.23 22.81
C ALA A 189 -4.95 -0.84 22.64
N GLY A 190 -6.27 -0.85 22.45
CA GLY A 190 -7.06 0.34 22.16
C GLY A 190 -7.43 0.47 20.68
N ILE A 191 -7.68 1.71 20.25
CA ILE A 191 -8.05 2.02 18.87
C ILE A 191 -6.80 2.09 18.00
N ASN A 192 -6.75 1.26 16.97
CA ASN A 192 -5.72 1.24 15.94
C ASN A 192 -6.25 1.85 14.65
N ARG A 193 -5.35 2.46 13.88
CA ARG A 193 -5.66 3.13 12.62
C ARG A 193 -4.69 2.69 11.53
N VAL A 194 -5.23 2.26 10.40
CA VAL A 194 -4.46 1.93 9.20
C VAL A 194 -5.14 2.53 7.99
N HIS A 195 -4.39 2.69 6.89
CA HIS A 195 -4.93 3.27 5.68
C HIS A 195 -4.81 2.30 4.52
N TRP A 196 -5.91 2.10 3.80
CA TRP A 196 -5.85 1.52 2.46
C TRP A 196 -5.66 2.66 1.47
N ASP A 197 -4.55 2.65 0.73
CA ASP A 197 -4.18 3.62 -0.30
C ASP A 197 -5.09 3.62 -1.54
N LEU A 198 -6.25 2.95 -1.46
CA LEU A 198 -7.23 2.74 -2.52
C LEU A 198 -6.64 2.03 -3.73
N ARG A 199 -5.53 1.31 -3.57
CA ARG A 199 -4.91 0.59 -4.68
C ARG A 199 -5.06 -0.91 -4.52
N TYR A 200 -5.26 -1.55 -5.66
CA TYR A 200 -5.13 -2.99 -5.81
C TYR A 200 -3.71 -3.42 -5.43
N ASP A 201 -3.53 -4.70 -5.14
CA ASP A 201 -2.20 -5.28 -5.00
C ASP A 201 -1.34 -4.99 -6.23
N ARG A 202 -0.08 -4.66 -5.96
CA ARG A 202 0.91 -4.41 -7.01
C ARG A 202 1.11 -5.68 -7.84
N THR A 203 1.38 -5.53 -9.14
CA THR A 203 1.87 -6.62 -10.01
C THR A 203 3.03 -7.36 -9.36
N ASP A 204 3.33 -8.57 -9.82
CA ASP A 204 4.44 -9.36 -9.29
C ASP A 204 5.80 -8.68 -9.55
N GLU A 205 6.78 -9.04 -8.73
CA GLU A 205 8.17 -8.57 -8.88
C GLU A 205 8.99 -9.63 -9.64
N PRO A 206 9.67 -9.28 -10.74
CA PRO A 206 10.63 -10.18 -11.39
C PRO A 206 11.69 -10.69 -10.41
N GLN A 207 11.87 -12.00 -10.36
CA GLN A 207 12.86 -12.68 -9.53
C GLN A 207 14.16 -12.86 -10.32
N LEU A 208 14.96 -11.80 -10.39
CA LEU A 208 16.21 -11.78 -11.14
C LEU A 208 17.32 -12.44 -10.30
N ARG A 209 17.70 -13.68 -10.64
CA ARG A 209 18.61 -14.54 -9.86
C ARG A 209 20.02 -14.55 -10.44
N MET A 210 20.12 -14.37 -11.76
CA MET A 210 21.38 -14.35 -12.48
C MET A 210 22.14 -13.02 -12.31
N PRO A 211 23.48 -13.03 -12.27
CA PRO A 211 24.27 -11.80 -12.28
C PRO A 211 23.96 -10.93 -13.50
N ALA A 212 24.04 -9.61 -13.35
CA ALA A 212 23.81 -8.71 -14.46
C ALA A 212 24.82 -8.97 -15.61
N PHE A 213 24.31 -9.03 -16.83
CA PHE A 213 25.12 -9.28 -18.02
C PHE A 213 26.16 -8.16 -18.18
N GLU A 214 27.42 -8.53 -18.43
CA GLU A 214 28.58 -7.61 -18.54
C GLU A 214 28.92 -6.80 -17.26
N HIS A 215 28.21 -7.03 -16.15
CA HIS A 215 28.36 -6.27 -14.91
C HIS A 215 28.46 -7.19 -13.68
N SER A 216 29.55 -7.97 -13.59
CA SER A 216 29.80 -8.96 -12.52
C SER A 216 29.88 -8.41 -11.09
N HIS A 217 29.94 -7.09 -10.92
CA HIS A 217 29.89 -6.40 -9.63
C HIS A 217 28.45 -6.22 -9.11
N VAL A 218 27.44 -6.30 -9.99
CA VAL A 218 26.02 -6.30 -9.60
C VAL A 218 25.65 -7.74 -9.27
N ARG A 219 25.40 -8.00 -7.99
CA ARG A 219 25.09 -9.33 -7.48
C ARG A 219 23.75 -9.32 -6.78
N ALA A 220 23.17 -10.51 -6.71
CA ALA A 220 22.06 -10.80 -5.82
C ALA A 220 22.38 -10.35 -4.39
N ASP A 221 21.38 -9.79 -3.71
CA ASP A 221 21.48 -9.46 -2.29
C ASP A 221 21.56 -10.73 -1.44
N SER A 222 22.16 -10.63 -0.24
CA SER A 222 22.39 -11.78 0.64
C SER A 222 21.11 -12.38 1.24
N ASP A 223 20.02 -11.61 1.27
CA ASP A 223 18.84 -11.94 2.06
C ASP A 223 17.81 -12.65 1.19
N ARG A 224 17.54 -12.11 -0.01
CA ARG A 224 16.58 -12.66 -0.98
C ARG A 224 17.23 -13.46 -2.09
N GLY A 225 18.53 -13.28 -2.32
CA GLY A 225 19.20 -13.89 -3.47
C GLY A 225 18.77 -13.27 -4.81
N LEU A 226 18.28 -12.03 -4.81
CA LEU A 226 17.77 -11.35 -6.00
C LEU A 226 18.56 -10.08 -6.29
N ARG A 227 18.68 -9.72 -7.57
CA ARG A 227 19.20 -8.39 -7.96
C ARG A 227 18.05 -7.42 -8.20
N PRO A 228 18.26 -6.11 -8.01
CA PRO A 228 17.22 -5.12 -8.30
C PRO A 228 16.86 -5.08 -9.78
N VAL A 229 15.57 -4.83 -10.06
CA VAL A 229 15.08 -4.63 -11.42
C VAL A 229 15.66 -3.33 -12.00
N GLY A 230 16.18 -3.42 -13.22
CA GLY A 230 16.87 -2.34 -13.92
C GLY A 230 15.96 -1.22 -14.44
N ASP A 231 14.85 -1.61 -15.06
CA ASP A 231 13.84 -0.71 -15.63
C ASP A 231 12.47 -1.40 -15.63
N GLY A 232 11.41 -0.61 -15.66
CA GLY A 232 10.05 -1.03 -15.38
C GLY A 232 9.72 -0.98 -13.90
N SER A 233 8.45 -0.80 -13.59
CA SER A 233 7.97 -0.64 -12.22
C SER A 233 6.72 -1.46 -12.00
N ARG A 234 6.56 -1.94 -10.77
CA ARG A 234 5.33 -2.60 -10.36
C ARG A 234 4.17 -1.62 -10.44
N VAL A 235 3.04 -2.08 -10.98
CA VAL A 235 1.85 -1.26 -11.18
C VAL A 235 0.81 -1.63 -10.13
N ALA A 236 0.15 -0.62 -9.56
CA ALA A 236 -0.97 -0.79 -8.65
C ALA A 236 -2.14 0.09 -9.11
N ILE A 237 -3.25 -0.55 -9.45
CA ILE A 237 -4.42 0.11 -10.02
C ILE A 237 -5.16 0.87 -8.92
N LEU A 238 -5.55 2.13 -9.18
CA LEU A 238 -6.38 2.90 -8.27
C LEU A 238 -7.83 2.43 -8.40
N ALA A 239 -8.43 1.99 -7.29
CA ALA A 239 -9.71 1.33 -7.22
C ALA A 239 -10.86 2.27 -7.64
N PRO A 240 -11.72 1.87 -8.62
CA PRO A 240 -12.79 2.74 -9.14
C PRO A 240 -13.79 3.16 -8.06
N PRO A 241 -14.56 4.24 -8.27
CA PRO A 241 -15.70 4.55 -7.42
C PRO A 241 -16.64 3.36 -7.31
N GLY A 242 -17.19 3.13 -6.12
CA GLY A 242 -18.07 1.99 -5.89
C GLY A 242 -18.09 1.52 -4.44
N LEU A 243 -18.81 0.42 -4.23
CA LEU A 243 -18.93 -0.24 -2.93
C LEU A 243 -17.84 -1.31 -2.79
N TYR A 244 -17.18 -1.30 -1.65
CA TYR A 244 -16.18 -2.28 -1.24
C TYR A 244 -16.54 -2.87 0.11
N THR A 245 -16.01 -4.04 0.38
CA THR A 245 -16.14 -4.73 1.66
C THR A 245 -14.80 -4.75 2.36
N VAL A 246 -14.75 -4.24 3.59
CA VAL A 246 -13.60 -4.34 4.48
C VAL A 246 -13.84 -5.52 5.40
N ARG A 247 -12.97 -6.52 5.33
CA ARG A 247 -12.98 -7.69 6.21
C ARG A 247 -11.77 -7.64 7.12
N LEU A 248 -11.99 -7.54 8.42
CA LEU A 248 -10.97 -7.69 9.45
C LEU A 248 -11.01 -9.12 9.97
N THR A 249 -9.87 -9.79 9.93
CA THR A 249 -9.73 -11.16 10.41
C THR A 249 -8.76 -11.18 11.57
N LEU A 250 -9.13 -11.84 12.66
CA LEU A 250 -8.29 -12.12 13.82
C LEU A 250 -8.52 -13.58 14.26
N GLY A 251 -7.57 -14.45 13.94
CA GLY A 251 -7.73 -15.90 14.14
C GLY A 251 -8.94 -16.42 13.36
N ASP A 252 -9.92 -16.99 14.08
CA ASP A 252 -11.18 -17.48 13.50
C ASP A 252 -12.29 -16.41 13.45
N THR A 253 -12.05 -15.22 14.00
CA THR A 253 -13.05 -14.14 14.03
C THR A 253 -12.94 -13.29 12.77
N GLU A 254 -14.05 -13.18 12.03
CA GLU A 254 -14.17 -12.27 10.90
C GLU A 254 -15.21 -11.19 11.19
N LEU A 255 -14.83 -9.92 11.00
CA LEU A 255 -15.71 -8.77 11.07
C LEU A 255 -15.75 -8.08 9.71
N ILE A 256 -16.94 -7.65 9.30
CA ILE A 256 -17.17 -7.08 7.98
C ILE A 256 -17.83 -5.71 8.11
N GLN A 257 -17.32 -4.75 7.34
CA GLN A 257 -17.92 -3.43 7.15
C GLN A 257 -17.95 -3.07 5.68
N SER A 258 -18.91 -2.23 5.29
CA SER A 258 -18.99 -1.64 3.95
C SER A 258 -18.18 -0.35 3.87
N LEU A 259 -17.53 -0.11 2.74
CA LEU A 259 -16.77 1.10 2.43
C LEU A 259 -17.20 1.64 1.06
N THR A 260 -17.61 2.90 1.01
CA THR A 260 -17.92 3.57 -0.25
C THR A 260 -16.71 4.40 -0.72
N VAL A 261 -16.21 4.10 -1.92
CA VAL A 261 -15.21 4.91 -2.61
C VAL A 261 -15.92 5.86 -3.58
N LEU A 262 -15.68 7.15 -3.41
CA LEU A 262 -16.29 8.24 -4.17
C LEU A 262 -15.32 8.78 -5.22
N LYS A 263 -15.85 9.13 -6.40
CA LYS A 263 -15.10 9.81 -7.46
C LYS A 263 -14.51 11.13 -6.94
N ASP A 264 -13.32 11.48 -7.41
CA ASP A 264 -12.75 12.81 -7.16
C ASP A 264 -13.71 13.88 -7.73
N PRO A 265 -14.25 14.78 -6.88
CA PRO A 265 -15.17 15.84 -7.33
C PRO A 265 -14.50 16.88 -8.23
N HIS A 266 -13.17 16.96 -8.23
CA HIS A 266 -12.39 17.88 -9.07
C HIS A 266 -11.98 17.27 -10.41
N SER A 267 -12.20 15.97 -10.59
CA SER A 267 -11.89 15.27 -11.83
C SER A 267 -13.04 15.40 -12.83
N ALA A 268 -12.72 15.70 -14.09
CA ALA A 268 -13.73 15.90 -15.13
C ALA A 268 -14.25 14.59 -15.76
N GLY A 269 -13.51 13.48 -15.64
CA GLY A 269 -13.94 12.18 -16.16
C GLY A 269 -15.17 11.62 -15.43
N SER A 270 -16.04 10.92 -16.14
CA SER A 270 -17.22 10.27 -15.55
C SER A 270 -16.87 8.95 -14.87
N GLU A 271 -17.82 8.33 -14.16
CA GLU A 271 -17.60 6.99 -13.58
C GLU A 271 -17.50 5.92 -14.68
N GLU A 272 -18.20 6.09 -15.80
CA GLU A 272 -18.08 5.25 -16.99
C GLU A 272 -16.70 5.37 -17.64
N ASP A 273 -16.13 6.58 -17.73
CA ASP A 273 -14.76 6.81 -18.21
C ASP A 273 -13.74 6.08 -17.34
N ILE A 274 -13.92 6.15 -16.01
CA ILE A 274 -13.07 5.44 -15.05
C ILE A 274 -13.21 3.93 -15.21
N ALA A 275 -14.43 3.42 -15.46
CA ALA A 275 -14.65 2.00 -15.71
C ALA A 275 -13.95 1.53 -17.00
N ALA A 276 -14.02 2.32 -18.08
CA ALA A 276 -13.31 2.01 -19.33
C ALA A 276 -11.78 2.02 -19.14
N GLN A 277 -11.26 2.98 -18.37
CA GLN A 277 -9.85 3.00 -17.98
C GLN A 277 -9.46 1.78 -17.15
N MET A 278 -10.28 1.41 -16.18
CA MET A 278 -10.05 0.27 -15.29
C MET A 278 -9.90 -1.02 -16.08
N ALA A 279 -10.76 -1.26 -17.09
CA ALA A 279 -10.66 -2.42 -17.95
C ALA A 279 -9.28 -2.54 -18.62
N LEU A 280 -8.77 -1.44 -19.18
CA LEU A 280 -7.43 -1.42 -19.79
C LEU A 280 -6.30 -1.66 -18.77
N LEU A 281 -6.42 -1.08 -17.57
CA LEU A 281 -5.42 -1.24 -16.51
C LEU A 281 -5.37 -2.68 -15.96
N VAL A 282 -6.52 -3.36 -15.91
CA VAL A 282 -6.59 -4.78 -15.55
C VAL A 282 -5.88 -5.62 -16.61
N ASP A 283 -6.17 -5.42 -17.90
CA ASP A 283 -5.47 -6.10 -18.99
C ASP A 283 -3.95 -5.90 -18.90
N LEU A 284 -3.50 -4.66 -18.72
CA LEU A 284 -2.09 -4.33 -18.56
C LEU A 284 -1.45 -5.01 -17.36
N ARG A 285 -2.17 -5.12 -16.24
CA ARG A 285 -1.69 -5.80 -15.04
C ARG A 285 -1.48 -7.29 -15.29
N GLU A 286 -2.44 -7.96 -15.94
CA GLU A 286 -2.34 -9.39 -16.25
C GLU A 286 -1.17 -9.66 -17.22
N ILE A 287 -1.02 -8.85 -18.27
CA ILE A 287 0.08 -8.99 -19.23
C ILE A 287 1.45 -8.72 -18.57
N LEU A 288 1.51 -7.76 -17.64
CA LEU A 288 2.71 -7.53 -16.83
C LEU A 288 3.06 -8.76 -15.98
N ASN A 289 2.09 -9.36 -15.29
CA ASN A 289 2.31 -10.56 -14.49
C ASN A 289 2.74 -11.76 -15.35
N ASP A 290 2.14 -11.94 -16.53
CA ASP A 290 2.55 -12.97 -17.48
C ASP A 290 4.00 -12.77 -17.96
N ALA A 291 4.42 -11.53 -18.22
CA ALA A 291 5.80 -11.21 -18.56
C ALA A 291 6.75 -11.49 -17.40
N VAL A 292 6.33 -11.23 -16.15
CA VAL A 292 7.09 -11.55 -14.94
C VAL A 292 7.25 -13.07 -14.77
N LEU A 293 6.18 -13.85 -14.94
CA LEU A 293 6.23 -15.31 -14.89
C LEU A 293 7.22 -15.88 -15.91
N LEU A 294 7.20 -15.34 -17.14
CA LEU A 294 8.14 -15.74 -18.18
C LEU A 294 9.60 -15.42 -17.83
N ILE A 295 9.86 -14.24 -17.23
CA ILE A 295 11.20 -13.87 -16.72
C ILE A 295 11.63 -14.84 -15.61
N ASN A 296 10.75 -15.12 -14.64
CA ASN A 296 11.07 -15.99 -13.52
C ASN A 296 11.39 -17.42 -13.96
N GLU A 297 10.64 -17.95 -14.93
CA GLU A 297 10.90 -19.26 -15.53
C GLU A 297 12.30 -19.29 -16.18
N ILE A 298 12.62 -18.27 -16.99
CA ILE A 298 13.94 -18.14 -17.62
C ILE A 298 15.03 -18.08 -16.55
N GLU A 299 14.90 -17.21 -15.56
CA GLU A 299 15.87 -17.03 -14.47
C GLU A 299 16.07 -18.33 -13.67
N SER A 300 15.00 -19.09 -13.40
CA SER A 300 15.08 -20.40 -12.73
C SER A 300 15.88 -21.43 -13.55
N VAL A 301 15.66 -21.50 -14.86
CA VAL A 301 16.39 -22.43 -15.74
C VAL A 301 17.86 -22.00 -15.85
N ARG A 302 18.11 -20.69 -16.03
CA ARG A 302 19.47 -20.13 -16.14
C ARG A 302 20.29 -20.35 -14.88
N GLU A 303 19.69 -20.22 -13.70
CA GLU A 303 20.34 -20.50 -12.42
C GLU A 303 20.77 -21.97 -12.33
N GLN A 304 19.88 -22.91 -12.67
CA GLN A 304 20.17 -24.34 -12.62
C GLN A 304 21.29 -24.74 -13.60
N ILE A 305 21.28 -24.24 -14.84
CA ILE A 305 22.32 -24.57 -15.81
C ILE A 305 23.67 -23.91 -15.46
N ALA A 306 23.66 -22.73 -14.85
CA ALA A 306 24.88 -22.08 -14.38
C ALA A 306 25.53 -22.87 -13.25
N ASP A 307 24.73 -23.43 -12.35
CA ASP A 307 25.22 -24.30 -11.30
C ASP A 307 25.77 -25.64 -11.85
N ILE A 308 25.07 -26.26 -12.83
CA ILE A 308 25.59 -27.43 -13.55
C ILE A 308 26.94 -27.10 -14.19
N SER A 309 27.05 -25.99 -14.94
CA SER A 309 28.31 -25.55 -15.55
C SER A 309 29.42 -25.42 -14.52
N ARG A 310 29.14 -24.83 -13.36
CA ARG A 310 30.13 -24.66 -12.28
C ARG A 310 30.65 -26.00 -11.76
N ARG A 311 29.77 -26.99 -11.55
CA ARG A 311 30.17 -28.33 -11.08
C ARG A 311 30.93 -29.13 -12.14
N MET A 312 30.63 -28.92 -13.42
CA MET A 312 31.21 -29.70 -14.52
C MET A 312 32.56 -29.18 -15.04
N ARG A 313 32.91 -27.91 -14.77
CA ARG A 313 34.17 -27.27 -15.23
C ARG A 313 35.45 -27.95 -14.77
N GLU A 314 35.40 -28.78 -13.75
CA GLU A 314 36.57 -29.47 -13.19
C GLU A 314 36.88 -30.80 -13.89
N GLN A 315 36.05 -31.22 -14.85
CA GLN A 315 36.13 -32.52 -15.52
C GLN A 315 36.21 -32.35 -17.06
N PRO A 316 37.35 -32.70 -17.69
CA PRO A 316 37.56 -32.56 -19.14
C PRO A 316 36.58 -33.38 -20.00
N GLU A 317 36.01 -34.47 -19.48
CA GLU A 317 35.01 -35.28 -20.19
C GLU A 317 33.67 -34.56 -20.47
N ASN A 318 33.45 -33.37 -19.89
CA ASN A 318 32.15 -32.69 -19.91
C ASN A 318 32.03 -31.54 -20.93
N ASP A 319 32.96 -31.40 -21.86
CA ASP A 319 32.97 -30.32 -22.87
C ASP A 319 31.63 -30.21 -23.64
N LEU A 320 31.02 -31.35 -23.99
CA LEU A 320 29.72 -31.39 -24.68
C LEU A 320 28.58 -30.81 -23.83
N ILE A 321 28.57 -31.09 -22.52
CA ILE A 321 27.57 -30.50 -21.61
C ILE A 321 27.82 -29.00 -21.46
N ILE A 322 29.08 -28.58 -21.34
CA ILE A 322 29.43 -27.17 -21.19
C ILE A 322 29.00 -26.36 -22.42
N ASP A 323 29.19 -26.90 -23.63
CA ASP A 323 28.72 -26.28 -24.86
C ASP A 323 27.18 -26.27 -24.96
N ALA A 324 26.51 -27.33 -24.52
CA ALA A 324 25.05 -27.36 -24.45
C ALA A 324 24.47 -26.35 -23.45
N VAL A 325 25.10 -26.19 -22.27
CA VAL A 325 24.77 -25.13 -21.30
C VAL A 325 24.92 -23.76 -21.95
N ARG A 326 26.04 -23.51 -22.64
CA ARG A 326 26.27 -22.21 -23.29
C ARG A 326 25.19 -21.90 -24.33
N SER A 327 24.86 -22.89 -25.18
CA SER A 327 23.82 -22.72 -26.20
C SER A 327 22.43 -22.46 -25.61
N LEU A 328 22.08 -23.18 -24.53
CA LEU A 328 20.81 -23.00 -23.84
C LEU A 328 20.75 -21.64 -23.13
N ASP A 329 21.80 -21.23 -22.43
CA ASP A 329 21.89 -19.91 -21.77
C ASP A 329 21.79 -18.76 -22.78
N GLU A 330 22.45 -18.87 -23.94
CA GLU A 330 22.37 -17.87 -25.01
C GLU A 330 20.94 -17.71 -25.56
N GLN A 331 20.22 -18.81 -25.77
CA GLN A 331 18.82 -18.78 -26.23
C GLN A 331 17.89 -18.15 -25.18
N LEU A 332 18.05 -18.54 -23.91
CA LEU A 332 17.27 -18.01 -22.79
C LEU A 332 17.55 -16.52 -22.58
N LEU A 333 18.82 -16.12 -22.54
CA LEU A 333 19.24 -14.73 -22.41
C LEU A 333 18.71 -13.88 -23.57
N ALA A 334 18.68 -14.41 -24.80
CA ALA A 334 18.16 -13.67 -25.95
C ALA A 334 16.65 -13.37 -25.84
N ILE A 335 15.86 -14.24 -25.21
CA ILE A 335 14.45 -13.98 -24.91
C ILE A 335 14.35 -12.99 -23.76
N GLU A 336 15.10 -13.23 -22.69
CA GLU A 336 15.08 -12.41 -21.48
C GLU A 336 15.42 -10.94 -21.77
N MET A 337 16.43 -10.70 -22.60
CA MET A 337 16.86 -9.36 -23.03
C MET A 337 15.77 -8.56 -23.76
N LYS A 338 14.72 -9.21 -24.28
CA LYS A 338 13.55 -8.55 -24.90
C LYS A 338 12.44 -8.25 -23.90
N LEU A 339 12.39 -9.00 -22.80
CA LEU A 339 11.47 -8.79 -21.68
C LEU A 339 12.01 -7.73 -20.71
N SER A 340 13.27 -7.87 -20.31
CA SER A 340 14.01 -7.03 -19.37
C SER A 340 15.50 -7.03 -19.72
N ASP A 341 16.10 -5.85 -19.91
CA ASP A 341 17.51 -5.75 -20.29
C ASP A 341 18.43 -6.13 -19.11
N GLN A 342 19.13 -7.25 -19.26
CA GLN A 342 19.95 -7.88 -18.23
C GLN A 342 21.25 -7.13 -17.94
N ARG A 343 21.63 -6.14 -18.76
CA ARG A 343 22.78 -5.26 -18.50
C ARG A 343 22.46 -4.19 -17.46
N LEU A 344 21.18 -3.92 -17.22
CA LEU A 344 20.78 -2.87 -16.29
C LEU A 344 21.10 -3.29 -14.86
N SER A 345 21.94 -2.49 -14.21
CA SER A 345 22.45 -2.68 -12.86
C SER A 345 21.36 -2.57 -11.77
N GLY A 346 20.28 -1.84 -12.06
CA GLY A 346 19.18 -1.60 -11.11
C GLY A 346 19.55 -0.66 -9.95
N GLY A 347 18.57 -0.38 -9.09
CA GLY A 347 18.76 0.44 -7.89
C GLY A 347 19.02 1.93 -8.17
N SER A 348 20.01 2.52 -7.50
CA SER A 348 20.31 3.96 -7.56
C SER A 348 20.96 4.42 -8.87
N ALA A 349 21.42 3.48 -9.72
CA ALA A 349 22.04 3.76 -11.02
C ALA A 349 21.00 3.98 -12.14
N ARG A 350 19.99 4.83 -11.88
CA ARG A 350 18.88 5.14 -12.80
C ARG A 350 19.31 5.74 -14.15
N GLN A 351 20.59 6.04 -14.36
CA GLN A 351 21.11 6.57 -15.63
C GLN A 351 21.41 5.48 -16.66
N ASP A 352 21.56 4.23 -16.24
CA ASP A 352 21.86 3.12 -17.16
C ASP A 352 20.66 2.83 -18.09
N SER A 353 19.42 3.05 -17.64
CA SER A 353 18.21 2.88 -18.45
C SER A 353 18.09 3.86 -19.63
N ILE A 354 18.93 4.90 -19.69
CA ILE A 354 18.99 5.85 -20.81
C ILE A 354 19.92 5.32 -21.92
N ARG A 355 20.82 4.38 -21.60
CA ARG A 355 21.83 3.88 -22.55
C ARG A 355 21.27 2.85 -23.53
N TRP A 356 20.25 2.09 -23.12
CA TRP A 356 19.67 1.01 -23.92
C TRP A 356 18.16 1.20 -24.12
N PRO A 357 17.59 0.65 -25.22
CA PRO A 357 16.15 0.72 -25.45
C PRO A 357 15.34 0.04 -24.34
N ARG A 358 14.18 0.62 -24.02
CA ARG A 358 13.26 0.03 -23.05
C ARG A 358 12.67 -1.28 -23.57
N GLN A 359 12.68 -2.29 -22.72
CA GLN A 359 12.16 -3.63 -23.00
C GLN A 359 10.68 -3.75 -22.59
N LEU A 360 10.06 -4.91 -22.88
CA LEU A 360 8.61 -5.08 -22.77
C LEU A 360 8.05 -4.74 -21.37
N LEU A 361 8.72 -5.17 -20.29
CA LEU A 361 8.29 -4.88 -18.91
C LEU A 361 8.23 -3.37 -18.63
N ALA A 362 9.24 -2.63 -19.07
CA ALA A 362 9.31 -1.18 -18.91
C ALA A 362 8.29 -0.43 -19.78
N LYS A 363 8.04 -0.93 -20.99
CA LYS A 363 7.01 -0.40 -21.90
C LYS A 363 5.60 -0.58 -21.33
N LEU A 364 5.26 -1.78 -20.86
CA LEU A 364 3.97 -2.10 -20.25
C LEU A 364 3.70 -1.26 -19.00
N SER A 365 4.66 -1.21 -18.07
CA SER A 365 4.52 -0.43 -16.84
C SER A 365 4.41 1.08 -17.11
N SER A 366 5.06 1.58 -18.17
CA SER A 366 4.92 2.98 -18.58
C SER A 366 3.55 3.27 -19.16
N LEU A 367 3.02 2.41 -20.04
CA LEU A 367 1.68 2.56 -20.58
C LEU A 367 0.64 2.56 -19.45
N ALA A 368 0.74 1.62 -18.51
CA ALA A 368 -0.12 1.58 -17.34
C ALA A 368 0.02 2.84 -16.46
N GLY A 369 1.25 3.37 -16.32
CA GLY A 369 1.51 4.63 -15.63
C GLY A 369 0.83 5.83 -16.30
N TYR A 370 0.88 5.93 -17.63
CA TYR A 370 0.22 7.03 -18.37
C TYR A 370 -1.31 6.92 -18.32
N VAL A 371 -1.85 5.72 -18.54
CA VAL A 371 -3.30 5.46 -18.47
C VAL A 371 -3.81 5.76 -17.07
N GLY A 372 -3.14 5.23 -16.04
CA GLY A 372 -3.59 5.30 -14.65
C GLY A 372 -3.45 6.66 -13.96
N GLN A 373 -2.96 7.70 -14.63
CA GLN A 373 -2.78 9.04 -14.04
C GLN A 373 -4.03 9.93 -14.11
N THR A 374 -4.94 9.67 -15.05
CA THR A 374 -6.13 10.51 -15.29
C THR A 374 -7.41 9.73 -14.98
N ASP A 375 -8.60 10.34 -15.03
CA ASP A 375 -9.88 9.60 -14.96
C ASP A 375 -10.60 9.55 -16.33
N PHE A 376 -9.86 9.71 -17.42
CA PHE A 376 -10.42 9.69 -18.78
C PHE A 376 -10.35 8.29 -19.38
N PRO A 377 -11.20 7.99 -20.37
CA PRO A 377 -11.13 6.70 -21.06
C PRO A 377 -9.81 6.61 -21.84
N PRO A 378 -9.30 5.40 -22.09
CA PRO A 378 -8.08 5.23 -22.87
C PRO A 378 -8.22 5.80 -24.27
N THR A 379 -7.13 6.35 -24.80
CA THR A 379 -7.10 6.80 -26.20
C THR A 379 -7.00 5.62 -27.15
N THR A 380 -7.41 5.82 -28.41
CA THR A 380 -7.25 4.81 -29.47
C THR A 380 -5.80 4.35 -29.60
N GLN A 381 -4.83 5.26 -29.48
CA GLN A 381 -3.41 4.93 -29.56
C GLN A 381 -2.94 4.09 -28.38
N GLN A 382 -3.46 4.32 -27.17
CA GLN A 382 -3.12 3.49 -26.01
C GLN A 382 -3.61 2.05 -26.19
N LEU A 383 -4.81 1.87 -26.77
CA LEU A 383 -5.36 0.57 -27.10
C LEU A 383 -4.55 -0.13 -28.19
N GLU A 384 -4.19 0.56 -29.28
CA GLU A 384 -3.33 0.01 -30.34
C GLU A 384 -1.96 -0.40 -29.81
N VAL A 385 -1.35 0.41 -28.93
CA VAL A 385 -0.06 0.08 -28.31
C VAL A 385 -0.17 -1.14 -27.40
N LEU A 386 -1.28 -1.31 -26.67
CA LEU A 386 -1.51 -2.52 -25.90
C LEU A 386 -1.50 -3.78 -26.78
N GLU A 387 -2.22 -3.75 -27.90
CA GLU A 387 -2.27 -4.91 -28.81
C GLU A 387 -0.89 -5.25 -29.36
N ASN A 388 -0.09 -4.24 -29.73
CA ASN A 388 1.32 -4.46 -30.11
C ASN A 388 2.13 -5.13 -28.99
N TYR A 389 1.89 -4.77 -27.73
CA TYR A 389 2.61 -5.37 -26.59
C TYR A 389 2.14 -6.80 -26.29
N LYS A 390 0.85 -7.11 -26.49
CA LYS A 390 0.33 -8.49 -26.43
C LYS A 390 1.01 -9.37 -27.47
N GLU A 391 1.06 -8.92 -28.73
CA GLU A 391 1.71 -9.66 -29.81
C GLU A 391 3.21 -9.91 -29.55
N LEU A 392 3.92 -8.94 -28.97
CA LEU A 392 5.31 -9.11 -28.55
C LEU A 392 5.45 -10.17 -27.46
N LEU A 393 4.60 -10.13 -26.43
CA LEU A 393 4.63 -11.13 -25.36
C LEU A 393 4.35 -12.54 -25.90
N ASP A 394 3.34 -12.68 -26.76
CA ASP A 394 2.98 -13.96 -27.37
C ASP A 394 4.14 -14.50 -28.23
N THR A 395 4.84 -13.62 -28.95
CA THR A 395 6.05 -14.00 -29.69
C THR A 395 7.15 -14.51 -28.77
N TYR A 396 7.34 -13.90 -27.60
CA TYR A 396 8.37 -14.32 -26.64
C TYR A 396 7.97 -15.62 -25.92
N LYS A 397 6.69 -15.78 -25.58
CA LYS A 397 6.14 -17.05 -25.07
C LYS A 397 6.35 -18.18 -26.08
N LEU A 398 6.09 -17.95 -27.37
CA LEU A 398 6.33 -18.94 -28.43
C LEU A 398 7.82 -19.30 -28.58
N GLN A 399 8.72 -18.31 -28.47
CA GLN A 399 10.17 -18.56 -28.45
C GLN A 399 10.57 -19.42 -27.26
N MET A 400 10.03 -19.11 -26.07
CA MET A 400 10.28 -19.91 -24.86
C MET A 400 9.70 -21.32 -24.98
N ASP A 401 8.52 -21.50 -25.57
CA ASP A 401 7.94 -22.83 -25.83
C ASP A 401 8.83 -23.65 -26.78
N GLY A 402 9.47 -22.99 -27.76
CA GLY A 402 10.47 -23.61 -28.62
C GLY A 402 11.70 -24.10 -27.84
N VAL A 403 12.19 -23.30 -26.89
CA VAL A 403 13.29 -23.71 -25.98
C VAL A 403 12.84 -24.84 -25.06
N ARG A 404 11.65 -24.72 -24.46
CA ARG A 404 11.10 -25.68 -23.50
C ARG A 404 10.87 -27.05 -24.12
N ASN A 405 10.31 -27.10 -25.33
CA ASN A 405 9.96 -28.35 -26.02
C ASN A 405 11.06 -28.87 -26.96
N GLY A 406 12.12 -28.09 -27.19
CA GLY A 406 13.26 -28.44 -28.02
C GLY A 406 14.54 -28.53 -27.20
N THR A 407 15.32 -27.44 -27.20
CA THR A 407 16.67 -27.38 -26.61
C THR A 407 16.73 -27.88 -25.16
N LEU A 408 15.75 -27.54 -24.31
CA LEU A 408 15.73 -27.98 -22.92
C LEU A 408 15.48 -29.50 -22.77
N VAL A 409 14.64 -30.09 -23.64
CA VAL A 409 14.40 -31.53 -23.65
C VAL A 409 15.67 -32.27 -24.06
N GLU A 410 16.32 -31.82 -25.13
CA GLU A 410 17.59 -32.38 -25.61
C GLU A 410 18.68 -32.26 -24.55
N PHE A 411 18.78 -31.10 -23.89
CA PHE A 411 19.71 -30.87 -22.79
C PHE A 411 19.46 -31.81 -21.60
N ASN A 412 18.20 -31.95 -21.18
CA ASN A 412 17.84 -32.86 -20.09
C ASN A 412 18.12 -34.33 -20.44
N GLN A 413 17.93 -34.73 -21.69
CA GLN A 413 18.31 -36.07 -22.14
C GLN A 413 19.82 -36.29 -22.03
N ALA A 414 20.63 -35.32 -22.48
CA ALA A 414 22.09 -35.39 -22.36
C ALA A 414 22.56 -35.47 -20.89
N LEU A 415 21.90 -34.75 -19.97
CA LEU A 415 22.18 -34.86 -18.54
C LEU A 415 21.89 -36.27 -17.99
N VAL A 416 20.74 -36.83 -18.33
CA VAL A 416 20.32 -38.17 -17.87
C VAL A 416 21.25 -39.26 -18.40
N GLU A 417 21.71 -39.16 -19.64
CA GLU A 417 22.68 -40.08 -20.23
C GLU A 417 24.02 -40.08 -19.48
N GLN A 418 24.34 -38.99 -18.78
CA GLN A 418 25.51 -38.87 -17.89
C GLN A 418 25.20 -39.10 -16.41
N GLY A 419 23.98 -39.55 -16.08
CA GLY A 419 23.57 -39.85 -14.70
C GLY A 419 23.29 -38.62 -13.84
N LEU A 420 23.05 -37.46 -14.46
CA LEU A 420 22.72 -36.21 -13.80
C LEU A 420 21.21 -35.97 -13.73
N VAL A 421 20.80 -35.10 -12.80
CA VAL A 421 19.41 -34.68 -12.65
C VAL A 421 19.09 -33.57 -13.65
N GLY A 422 17.97 -33.71 -14.36
CA GLY A 422 17.50 -32.71 -15.31
C GLY A 422 17.04 -31.40 -14.66
N VAL A 423 17.02 -30.35 -15.46
CA VAL A 423 16.55 -29.01 -15.10
C VAL A 423 15.03 -28.94 -15.16
N VAL A 424 14.41 -28.34 -14.15
CA VAL A 424 12.96 -28.16 -14.05
C VAL A 424 12.63 -26.67 -14.01
N PRO A 425 11.91 -26.13 -15.01
CA PRO A 425 11.47 -24.74 -14.97
C PRO A 425 10.54 -24.51 -13.78
N LEU A 426 10.79 -23.44 -13.01
CA LEU A 426 9.94 -23.02 -11.89
C LEU A 426 9.40 -21.60 -12.16
N PRO A 427 8.12 -21.33 -11.85
CA PRO A 427 7.49 -20.04 -12.08
C PRO A 427 8.00 -18.91 -11.17
#